data_AF-A0A944IZ55-F1
#
_entry.id   AF-A0A944IZ55-F1
#
_cell.length_a   1.000
_cell.length_b   1.000
_cell.length_c   1.000
_cell.angle_alpha   90.00
_cell.angle_beta   90.00
_cell.angle_gamma   90.00
#
_symmetry.space_group_name_H-M   'P 1'
#
loop_
_entity.id
_entity.type
_entity.pdbx_description
1 polymer ?
#
loop_
_entity_poly.entity_id
_entity_poly.type
_entity_poly.pdbx_seq_one_letter_code
_entity_poly.pdbx_strand_id
1 'polypeptide(L)'
;MAGTAPPPPNQNGGFDVQPVHVYHASELVKDAQFAHADRAFVLVDVLNKYNQSAGRGWGAHNFAVAYMIVTEKFLEAWGRSVVSVGGAAVGLTITANHYVLADWEASGRKGTQPRNAPEPVVINNPPRYGPVNSIKWSGTGEDADSWWISGILGEFPDWLALIVGPSFQHLLRLGKAHEITPGFKQEDGRDMAKSWHLIAGETTKASDEFTDAISTITDTRGNSEWQRAMRAFGQSVWGSTEWGRARDGNRNRAETGRSWRTNRDLPPTGRRPIVDVLKKTADTLQETLDHLAQVMDTTRATTERCGKEAARATAKDFTTDLDLKGITKLGVGAFVGQVMMSFRSHMDQATVDAAVDHYHGEFDAAADKLIKLVPELEEAILSAPTYQSEIARAQGFGARSLNEFKQEHSWQRGGESPMPFMYSFDLATNEDLGGGHTLEKHVGKTDEQLLQRHRDEAKGSGKLQLMSTSSFPDVESAQKYTQYCIRQNTAEIQDWLKNPPPSPASRSFQVSSVPLEGPLQGNAVTGRTSEKASASYAGPVHDAHGVSTRIKYDPNLNPPFVILTSMPE
;
A
#
# COMPACT_ATOMS: atom_id res chain seq x y z
N MET A 1 -10.43 9.34 26.59
CA MET A 1 -10.47 8.57 27.85
C MET A 1 -10.28 7.11 27.47
N ALA A 2 -9.20 6.46 27.89
CA ALA A 2 -9.10 5.01 27.75
C ALA A 2 -10.11 4.39 28.74
N GLY A 3 -11.35 4.25 28.29
CA GLY A 3 -12.38 3.55 29.05
C GLY A 3 -11.99 2.09 29.17
N THR A 4 -12.23 1.50 30.35
CA THR A 4 -12.12 0.06 30.57
C THR A 4 -12.82 -0.70 29.43
N ALA A 5 -12.15 -1.71 28.87
CA ALA A 5 -12.69 -2.54 27.80
C ALA A 5 -14.11 -3.03 28.19
N PRO A 6 -15.10 -2.92 27.29
CA PRO A 6 -16.44 -3.39 27.59
C PRO A 6 -16.44 -4.92 27.79
N PRO A 7 -17.42 -5.46 28.52
CA PRO A 7 -17.59 -6.89 28.62
C PRO A 7 -17.70 -7.54 27.22
N PRO A 8 -17.18 -8.76 27.02
CA PRO A 8 -17.27 -9.44 25.73
C PRO A 8 -18.73 -9.61 25.26
N PRO A 9 -19.03 -9.49 23.95
CA PRO A 9 -20.40 -9.64 23.42
C PRO A 9 -21.08 -10.97 23.75
N ASN A 10 -20.32 -12.01 24.11
CA ASN A 10 -20.83 -13.35 24.40
C ASN A 10 -21.04 -13.66 25.90
N GLN A 11 -20.85 -12.66 26.79
CA GLN A 11 -20.79 -12.90 28.24
C GLN A 11 -22.09 -13.47 28.83
N ASN A 12 -23.25 -13.25 28.19
CA ASN A 12 -24.57 -13.62 28.73
C ASN A 12 -25.30 -14.73 27.94
N GLY A 13 -24.57 -15.63 27.27
CA GLY A 13 -25.17 -16.82 26.63
C GLY A 13 -25.70 -16.62 25.21
N GLY A 14 -25.45 -15.46 24.60
CA GLY A 14 -25.64 -15.13 23.18
C GLY A 14 -24.65 -14.05 22.75
N PHE A 15 -24.33 -13.94 21.45
CA PHE A 15 -23.44 -12.89 20.92
C PHE A 15 -24.24 -11.63 20.63
N ASP A 16 -24.07 -10.58 21.45
CA ASP A 16 -24.81 -9.33 21.37
C ASP A 16 -23.86 -8.12 21.25
N VAL A 17 -23.81 -7.52 20.06
CA VAL A 17 -22.99 -6.34 19.79
C VAL A 17 -23.76 -5.09 20.17
N GLN A 18 -23.21 -4.34 21.12
CA GLN A 18 -23.74 -3.07 21.59
C GLN A 18 -22.89 -1.92 21.02
N PRO A 19 -23.44 -0.70 20.93
CA PRO A 19 -22.69 0.47 20.46
C PRO A 19 -21.36 0.68 21.17
N VAL A 20 -21.27 0.36 22.47
CA VAL A 20 -20.01 0.41 23.24
C VAL A 20 -18.92 -0.53 22.69
N HIS A 21 -19.28 -1.69 22.16
CA HIS A 21 -18.34 -2.61 21.52
C HIS A 21 -17.82 -2.02 20.21
N VAL A 22 -18.68 -1.36 19.44
CA VAL A 22 -18.32 -0.71 18.16
C VAL A 22 -17.43 0.51 18.39
N TYR A 23 -17.72 1.35 19.40
CA TYR A 23 -16.81 2.43 19.81
C TYR A 23 -15.45 1.89 20.26
N HIS A 24 -15.43 0.77 21.00
CA HIS A 24 -14.17 0.16 21.42
C HIS A 24 -13.36 -0.36 20.24
N ALA A 25 -13.99 -1.07 19.29
CA ALA A 25 -13.34 -1.51 18.06
C ALA A 25 -12.78 -0.33 17.26
N SER A 26 -13.52 0.77 17.16
CA SER A 26 -13.06 2.01 16.51
C SER A 26 -11.77 2.55 17.14
N GLU A 27 -11.70 2.64 18.47
CA GLU A 27 -10.50 3.10 19.17
C GLU A 27 -9.30 2.16 18.94
N LEU A 28 -9.52 0.84 18.96
CA LEU A 28 -8.46 -0.14 18.68
C LEU A 28 -7.96 -0.05 17.23
N VAL A 29 -8.86 0.14 16.26
CA VAL A 29 -8.50 0.34 14.85
C VAL A 29 -7.70 1.64 14.68
N LYS A 30 -8.10 2.72 15.36
CA LYS A 30 -7.37 3.99 15.36
C LYS A 30 -5.97 3.82 15.96
N ASP A 31 -5.82 3.11 17.07
CA ASP A 31 -4.50 2.84 17.67
C ASP A 31 -3.62 1.97 16.74
N ALA A 32 -4.20 0.95 16.11
CA ALA A 32 -3.51 0.14 15.10
C ALA A 32 -3.09 0.98 13.87
N GLN A 33 -3.89 1.97 13.47
CA GLN A 33 -3.54 2.89 12.38
C GLN A 33 -2.26 3.68 12.69
N PHE A 34 -2.18 4.29 13.88
CA PHE A 34 -1.00 5.07 14.26
C PHE A 34 0.24 4.17 14.36
N ALA A 35 0.11 2.99 14.95
CA ALA A 35 1.20 2.01 14.99
C ALA A 35 1.65 1.60 13.58
N HIS A 36 0.71 1.44 12.63
CA HIS A 36 1.01 1.15 11.23
C HIS A 36 1.76 2.29 10.54
N ALA A 37 1.38 3.54 10.80
CA ALA A 37 2.06 4.71 10.24
C ALA A 37 3.49 4.86 10.79
N ASP A 38 3.68 4.69 12.10
CA ASP A 38 4.97 4.88 12.78
C ASP A 38 6.06 3.92 12.27
N ARG A 39 5.68 2.70 11.86
CA ARG A 39 6.61 1.70 11.30
C ARG A 39 7.37 2.19 10.07
N ALA A 40 6.70 2.93 9.18
CA ALA A 40 7.33 3.48 7.99
C ALA A 40 8.23 4.68 8.31
N PHE A 41 7.90 5.49 9.33
CA PHE A 41 8.82 6.53 9.83
C PHE A 41 10.11 5.91 10.38
N VAL A 42 10.00 4.83 11.16
CA VAL A 42 11.17 4.10 11.68
C VAL A 42 12.04 3.56 10.54
N LEU A 43 11.45 2.99 9.48
CA LEU A 43 12.19 2.57 8.30
C LEU A 43 12.95 3.75 7.68
N VAL A 44 12.26 4.86 7.41
CA VAL A 44 12.84 6.03 6.75
C VAL A 44 13.96 6.66 7.59
N ASP A 45 13.80 6.73 8.91
CA ASP A 45 14.84 7.20 9.83
C ASP A 45 16.11 6.34 9.77
N VAL A 46 15.96 5.02 9.63
CA VAL A 46 17.12 4.14 9.47
C VAL A 46 17.74 4.30 8.09
N LEU A 47 16.94 4.28 7.03
CA LEU A 47 17.45 4.44 5.67
C LEU A 47 18.16 5.79 5.46
N ASN A 48 17.71 6.86 6.13
CA ASN A 48 18.32 8.19 6.05
C ASN A 48 19.69 8.30 6.75
N LYS A 49 20.13 7.29 7.50
CA LYS A 49 21.51 7.23 8.00
C LYS A 49 22.50 6.93 6.88
N TYR A 50 22.03 6.33 5.79
CA TYR A 50 22.86 5.90 4.67
C TYR A 50 22.75 6.90 3.52
N ASN A 51 23.90 7.29 2.98
CA ASN A 51 23.99 8.11 1.80
C ASN A 51 25.19 7.66 0.97
N GLN A 52 25.05 7.79 -0.35
CA GLN A 52 26.12 7.44 -1.28
C GLN A 52 26.70 6.02 -1.09
N SER A 53 25.93 5.09 -0.53
CA SER A 53 26.38 3.74 -0.15
C SER A 53 26.47 2.78 -1.34
N ALA A 54 25.84 3.10 -2.48
CA ALA A 54 25.86 2.27 -3.69
C ALA A 54 27.26 2.11 -4.31
N GLY A 55 28.14 3.10 -4.08
CA GLY A 55 29.45 3.17 -4.72
C GLY A 55 29.39 3.65 -6.17
N ARG A 56 30.57 3.68 -6.81
CA ARG A 56 30.77 4.07 -8.21
C ARG A 56 30.50 2.89 -9.15
N GLY A 57 30.16 3.21 -10.39
CA GLY A 57 29.99 2.23 -11.46
C GLY A 57 28.63 2.34 -12.13
N TRP A 58 28.53 1.82 -13.36
CA TRP A 58 27.27 1.81 -14.09
C TRP A 58 26.24 0.86 -13.43
N GLY A 59 26.65 -0.35 -13.02
CA GLY A 59 25.77 -1.27 -12.29
C GLY A 59 25.28 -0.67 -10.97
N ALA A 60 26.19 -0.12 -10.16
CA ALA A 60 25.86 0.57 -8.91
C ALA A 60 24.89 1.74 -9.11
N HIS A 61 25.08 2.50 -10.19
CA HIS A 61 24.17 3.57 -10.57
C HIS A 61 22.76 3.05 -10.90
N ASN A 62 22.66 2.02 -11.75
CA ASN A 62 21.38 1.43 -12.14
C ASN A 62 20.62 0.89 -10.93
N PHE A 63 21.33 0.17 -10.05
CA PHE A 63 20.78 -0.30 -8.79
C PHE A 63 20.26 0.84 -7.91
N ALA A 64 21.06 1.89 -7.71
CA ALA A 64 20.66 3.03 -6.89
C ALA A 64 19.38 3.71 -7.43
N VAL A 65 19.24 3.85 -8.75
CA VAL A 65 18.03 4.40 -9.38
C VAL A 65 16.82 3.49 -9.13
N ALA A 66 16.95 2.19 -9.41
CA ALA A 66 15.87 1.22 -9.20
C ALA A 66 15.44 1.14 -7.73
N TYR A 67 16.41 1.12 -6.81
CA TYR A 67 16.18 1.11 -5.37
C TYR A 67 15.34 2.32 -4.92
N MET A 68 15.67 3.53 -5.42
CA MET A 68 14.92 4.74 -5.07
C MET A 68 13.47 4.70 -5.60
N ILE A 69 13.28 4.28 -6.86
CA ILE A 69 11.93 4.17 -7.47
C ILE A 69 11.05 3.20 -6.68
N VAL A 70 11.59 2.03 -6.33
CA VAL A 70 10.86 1.00 -5.58
C VAL A 70 10.56 1.47 -4.15
N THR A 71 11.53 2.09 -3.48
CA THR A 71 11.36 2.62 -2.12
C THR A 71 10.27 3.69 -2.07
N GLU A 72 10.25 4.62 -3.03
CA GLU A 72 9.22 5.66 -3.13
C GLU A 72 7.82 5.05 -3.29
N LYS A 73 7.65 4.11 -4.23
CA LYS A 73 6.36 3.44 -4.45
C LYS A 73 5.94 2.56 -3.28
N PHE A 74 6.90 1.94 -2.58
CA PHE A 74 6.63 1.21 -1.34
C PHE A 74 6.06 2.13 -0.27
N LEU A 75 6.67 3.30 -0.04
CA LEU A 75 6.20 4.28 0.94
C LEU A 75 4.85 4.88 0.55
N GLU A 76 4.59 5.11 -0.76
CA GLU A 76 3.28 5.55 -1.24
C GLU A 76 2.20 4.48 -0.97
N ALA A 77 2.45 3.22 -1.33
CA ALA A 77 1.52 2.12 -1.09
C ALA A 77 1.24 1.94 0.42
N TRP A 78 2.29 2.03 1.25
CA TRP A 78 2.17 2.00 2.71
C TRP A 78 1.30 3.14 3.21
N GLY A 79 1.60 4.38 2.81
CA GLY A 79 0.86 5.57 3.23
C GLY A 79 -0.62 5.52 2.85
N ARG A 80 -0.96 5.00 1.67
CA ARG A 80 -2.36 4.81 1.29
C ARG A 80 -3.05 3.73 2.13
N SER A 81 -2.37 2.65 2.47
CA SER A 81 -2.93 1.60 3.36
C SER A 81 -3.22 2.12 4.77
N VAL A 82 -2.41 3.06 5.29
CA VAL A 82 -2.68 3.75 6.57
C VAL A 82 -4.01 4.50 6.50
N VAL A 83 -4.26 5.23 5.41
CA VAL A 83 -5.51 5.99 5.23
C VAL A 83 -6.73 5.08 5.20
N SER A 84 -6.62 3.91 4.57
CA SER A 84 -7.69 2.91 4.52
C SER A 84 -8.12 2.49 5.93
N VAL A 85 -7.17 2.20 6.82
CA VAL A 85 -7.45 1.82 8.22
C VAL A 85 -8.12 2.97 9.00
N GLY A 86 -7.74 4.23 8.74
CA GLY A 86 -8.34 5.39 9.42
C GLY A 86 -9.80 5.62 9.08
N GLY A 87 -10.18 5.42 7.81
CA GLY A 87 -11.57 5.50 7.38
C GLY A 87 -12.45 4.47 8.11
N ALA A 88 -11.90 3.28 8.37
CA ALA A 88 -12.61 2.24 9.10
C ALA A 88 -12.94 2.63 10.54
N ALA A 89 -11.99 3.22 11.29
CA ALA A 89 -12.26 3.69 12.66
C ALA A 89 -13.38 4.74 12.70
N VAL A 90 -13.31 5.75 11.84
CA VAL A 90 -14.33 6.81 11.78
C VAL A 90 -15.70 6.25 11.39
N GLY A 91 -15.75 5.38 10.38
CA GLY A 91 -17.00 4.72 9.97
C GLY A 91 -17.67 3.94 11.10
N LEU A 92 -16.90 3.20 11.91
CA LEU A 92 -17.43 2.48 13.08
C LEU A 92 -18.03 3.43 14.12
N THR A 93 -17.35 4.54 14.44
CA THR A 93 -17.86 5.54 15.40
C THR A 93 -19.14 6.21 14.89
N ILE A 94 -19.21 6.57 13.60
CA ILE A 94 -20.40 7.15 12.99
C ILE A 94 -21.58 6.19 13.08
N THR A 95 -21.38 4.91 12.77
CA THR A 95 -22.45 3.90 12.89
C THR A 95 -22.92 3.77 14.33
N ALA A 96 -22.02 3.66 15.29
CA ALA A 96 -22.41 3.56 16.70
C ALA A 96 -23.22 4.80 17.14
N ASN A 97 -22.84 6.01 16.71
CA ASN A 97 -23.59 7.24 16.96
C ASN A 97 -25.01 7.18 16.35
N HIS A 98 -25.11 6.81 15.08
CA HIS A 98 -26.41 6.68 14.40
C HIS A 98 -27.30 5.65 15.09
N TYR A 99 -26.72 4.54 15.55
CA TYR A 99 -27.44 3.47 16.21
C TYR A 99 -28.02 3.91 17.56
N VAL A 100 -27.22 4.54 18.41
CA VAL A 100 -27.67 5.00 19.74
C VAL A 100 -28.77 6.05 19.57
N LEU A 101 -28.65 6.94 18.57
CA LEU A 101 -29.69 7.92 18.28
C LEU A 101 -30.99 7.24 17.81
N ALA A 102 -30.89 6.28 16.88
CA ALA A 102 -32.05 5.54 16.38
C ALA A 102 -32.77 4.77 17.50
N ASP A 103 -32.03 4.12 18.40
CA ASP A 103 -32.57 3.40 19.55
C ASP A 103 -33.28 4.34 20.53
N TRP A 104 -32.69 5.49 20.85
CA TRP A 104 -33.35 6.51 21.68
C TRP A 104 -34.66 7.01 21.06
N GLU A 105 -34.71 7.22 19.75
CA GLU A 105 -35.93 7.61 19.06
C GLU A 105 -36.99 6.50 19.07
N ALA A 106 -36.59 5.27 18.76
CA ALA A 106 -37.47 4.10 18.80
C ALA A 106 -38.05 3.84 20.19
N SER A 107 -37.32 4.19 21.26
CA SER A 107 -37.79 4.10 22.65
C SER A 107 -38.89 5.12 23.02
N GLY A 108 -39.31 5.97 22.08
CA GLY A 108 -40.22 7.08 22.32
C GLY A 108 -39.54 8.29 22.97
N ARG A 109 -38.23 8.48 22.69
CA ARG A 109 -37.41 9.58 23.23
C ARG A 109 -37.36 9.59 24.76
N LYS A 110 -37.38 8.41 25.38
CA LYS A 110 -37.31 8.29 26.84
C LYS A 110 -35.89 8.59 27.31
N GLY A 111 -35.77 9.45 28.32
CA GLY A 111 -34.47 9.85 28.88
C GLY A 111 -33.74 10.92 28.05
N THR A 112 -32.51 11.21 28.43
CA THR A 112 -31.69 12.24 27.79
C THR A 112 -31.29 11.81 26.38
N GLN A 113 -31.43 12.71 25.41
CA GLN A 113 -30.95 12.47 24.04
C GLN A 113 -29.46 12.11 24.09
N PRO A 114 -29.05 10.99 23.48
CA PRO A 114 -27.66 10.58 23.46
C PRO A 114 -26.82 11.65 22.74
N ARG A 115 -25.64 11.94 23.30
CA ARG A 115 -24.66 12.77 22.62
C ARG A 115 -23.81 11.89 21.73
N ASN A 116 -23.59 12.32 20.49
CA ASN A 116 -22.65 11.67 19.60
C ASN A 116 -21.26 11.67 20.25
N ALA A 117 -20.61 10.51 20.28
CA ALA A 117 -19.20 10.43 20.56
C ALA A 117 -18.45 11.19 19.45
N PRO A 118 -17.39 11.94 19.78
CA PRO A 118 -16.57 12.59 18.76
C PRO A 118 -15.95 11.54 17.84
N GLU A 119 -15.82 11.86 16.56
CA GLU A 119 -15.05 11.03 15.64
C GLU A 119 -13.60 10.91 16.13
N PRO A 120 -13.00 9.70 16.04
CA PRO A 120 -11.61 9.52 16.43
C PRO A 120 -10.70 10.36 15.52
N VAL A 121 -9.68 10.98 16.12
CA VAL A 121 -8.64 11.65 15.33
C VAL A 121 -7.79 10.58 14.67
N VAL A 122 -7.81 10.55 13.34
CA VAL A 122 -7.16 9.56 12.49
C VAL A 122 -6.27 10.23 11.44
N ILE A 123 -5.43 9.42 10.81
CA ILE A 123 -4.68 9.85 9.62
C ILE A 123 -5.59 9.70 8.40
N ASN A 124 -6.12 10.80 7.89
CA ASN A 124 -7.06 10.82 6.75
C ASN A 124 -6.42 11.17 5.39
N ASN A 125 -5.12 11.44 5.38
CA ASN A 125 -4.31 11.67 4.19
C ASN A 125 -3.04 10.84 4.27
N PRO A 126 -2.47 10.35 3.15
CA PRO A 126 -1.26 9.55 3.18
C PRO A 126 -0.15 10.30 3.93
N PRO A 127 0.48 9.70 4.96
CA PRO A 127 1.56 10.33 5.69
C PRO A 127 2.70 10.76 4.77
N ARG A 128 3.26 11.93 5.06
CA ARG A 128 4.48 12.40 4.39
C ARG A 128 5.68 11.90 5.19
N TYR A 129 6.18 10.72 4.84
CA TYR A 129 7.37 10.15 5.50
C TYR A 129 8.66 10.93 5.20
N GLY A 130 8.66 11.78 4.16
CA GLY A 130 9.85 12.48 3.68
C GLY A 130 10.61 11.65 2.64
N PRO A 131 11.53 12.29 1.89
CA PRO A 131 12.37 11.56 0.95
C PRO A 131 13.36 10.67 1.69
N VAL A 132 13.66 9.51 1.12
CA VAL A 132 14.80 8.69 1.53
C VAL A 132 16.07 9.25 0.88
N ASN A 133 17.16 9.31 1.64
CA ASN A 133 18.45 9.75 1.14
C ASN A 133 18.91 8.89 -0.04
N SER A 134 19.45 9.56 -1.06
CA SER A 134 19.95 8.84 -2.22
C SER A 134 21.19 8.02 -1.84
N ILE A 135 21.13 6.71 -2.12
CA ILE A 135 22.28 5.83 -1.99
C ILE A 135 23.27 5.98 -3.16
N LYS A 136 22.91 6.74 -4.20
CA LYS A 136 23.75 6.98 -5.36
C LYS A 136 25.03 7.72 -4.96
N TRP A 137 26.19 7.26 -5.44
CA TRP A 137 27.45 7.98 -5.29
C TRP A 137 27.42 9.33 -6.00
N SER A 138 27.71 10.43 -5.28
CA SER A 138 27.70 11.80 -5.83
C SER A 138 29.08 12.31 -6.23
N GLY A 139 30.14 11.51 -6.08
CA GLY A 139 31.51 11.92 -6.37
C GLY A 139 32.21 12.66 -5.22
N THR A 140 31.58 12.76 -4.05
CA THR A 140 32.09 13.52 -2.90
C THR A 140 31.86 12.75 -1.60
N GLY A 141 32.90 12.35 -0.88
CA GLY A 141 32.77 11.63 0.40
C GLY A 141 34.08 10.99 0.86
N GLU A 142 34.13 10.49 2.10
CA GLU A 142 35.25 9.66 2.58
C GLU A 142 35.30 8.34 1.81
N ASP A 143 36.47 8.01 1.27
CA ASP A 143 36.71 6.79 0.50
C ASP A 143 36.65 5.57 1.44
N ALA A 144 35.50 4.87 1.48
CA ALA A 144 35.33 3.59 2.19
C ALA A 144 36.36 2.52 1.76
N ASP A 145 36.92 2.72 0.57
CA ASP A 145 37.92 1.87 -0.07
C ASP A 145 39.38 2.21 0.29
N SER A 146 39.62 3.26 1.08
CA SER A 146 40.96 3.62 1.54
C SER A 146 41.66 2.51 2.35
N TRP A 147 40.88 1.60 2.96
CA TRP A 147 41.43 0.51 3.78
C TRP A 147 42.09 -0.60 2.96
N TRP A 148 41.50 -1.06 1.85
CA TRP A 148 42.13 -2.11 1.04
C TRP A 148 43.37 -1.56 0.30
N ILE A 149 43.33 -0.28 -0.09
CA ILE A 149 44.48 0.48 -0.58
C ILE A 149 45.61 0.49 0.46
N SER A 150 45.28 0.77 1.73
CA SER A 150 46.23 0.69 2.85
C SER A 150 46.77 -0.73 3.03
N GLY A 151 45.92 -1.75 2.86
CA GLY A 151 46.32 -3.16 2.91
C GLY A 151 47.33 -3.56 1.83
N ILE A 152 47.22 -3.01 0.61
CA ILE A 152 48.21 -3.23 -0.44
C ILE A 152 49.49 -2.42 -0.15
N LEU A 153 49.35 -1.17 0.29
CA LEU A 153 50.48 -0.32 0.67
C LEU A 153 51.32 -0.94 1.79
N GLY A 154 50.69 -1.62 2.75
CA GLY A 154 51.38 -2.29 3.86
C GLY A 154 52.24 -3.49 3.47
N GLU A 155 52.13 -3.98 2.23
CA GLU A 155 53.02 -5.04 1.72
C GLU A 155 54.34 -4.47 1.15
N PHE A 156 54.42 -3.15 0.95
CA PHE A 156 55.67 -2.47 0.61
C PHE A 156 56.49 -2.17 1.87
N PRO A 157 57.84 -2.20 1.80
CA PRO A 157 58.68 -1.60 2.84
C PRO A 157 58.34 -0.13 3.06
N ASP A 158 58.44 0.37 4.30
CA ASP A 158 58.04 1.74 4.69
C ASP A 158 58.60 2.84 3.77
N TRP A 159 59.88 2.73 3.40
CA TRP A 159 60.53 3.71 2.51
C TRP A 159 59.95 3.70 1.09
N LEU A 160 59.52 2.54 0.59
CA LEU A 160 58.93 2.39 -0.74
C LEU A 160 57.46 2.84 -0.70
N ALA A 161 56.71 2.46 0.34
CA ALA A 161 55.35 2.94 0.58
C ALA A 161 55.28 4.47 0.65
N LEU A 162 56.27 5.14 1.26
CA LEU A 162 56.35 6.61 1.32
C LEU A 162 56.57 7.24 -0.07
N ILE A 163 57.27 6.56 -0.98
CA ILE A 163 57.53 7.03 -2.34
C ILE A 163 56.32 6.80 -3.25
N VAL A 164 55.66 5.65 -3.18
CA VAL A 164 54.51 5.32 -4.06
C VAL A 164 53.16 5.77 -3.50
N GLY A 165 53.03 5.97 -2.19
CA GLY A 165 51.79 6.37 -1.52
C GLY A 165 51.07 7.56 -2.17
N PRO A 166 51.75 8.68 -2.46
CA PRO A 166 51.13 9.84 -3.11
C PRO A 166 50.59 9.56 -4.52
N SER A 167 51.08 8.51 -5.19
CA SER A 167 50.72 8.16 -6.56
C SER A 167 49.95 6.84 -6.65
N PHE A 168 49.52 6.28 -5.52
CA PHE A 168 48.87 4.97 -5.44
C PHE A 168 47.50 4.94 -6.13
N GLN A 169 46.82 6.08 -6.21
CA GLN A 169 45.61 6.23 -7.02
C GLN A 169 45.85 5.95 -8.53
N HIS A 170 47.08 6.11 -9.03
CA HIS A 170 47.46 5.73 -10.39
C HIS A 170 47.77 4.23 -10.54
N LEU A 171 48.05 3.54 -9.44
CA LEU A 171 48.10 2.07 -9.39
C LEU A 171 46.69 1.47 -9.42
N LEU A 172 45.69 2.12 -8.81
CA LEU A 172 44.27 1.71 -8.93
C LEU A 172 43.70 1.78 -10.35
N ARG A 173 44.34 2.57 -11.24
CA ARG A 173 44.02 2.60 -12.68
C ARG A 173 44.54 1.37 -13.44
N LEU A 174 44.90 0.30 -12.73
CA LEU A 174 45.22 -1.00 -13.29
C LEU A 174 43.94 -1.79 -13.49
N GLY A 175 43.58 -1.98 -14.75
CA GLY A 175 42.32 -2.62 -15.10
C GLY A 175 41.10 -1.80 -14.68
N LYS A 176 39.95 -2.48 -14.53
CA LYS A 176 38.65 -1.90 -14.27
C LYS A 176 38.38 -1.58 -12.80
N ALA A 177 39.29 -1.89 -11.86
CA ALA A 177 39.08 -1.65 -10.43
C ALA A 177 38.73 -0.19 -10.09
N HIS A 178 39.30 0.77 -10.83
CA HIS A 178 38.99 2.19 -10.70
C HIS A 178 37.54 2.56 -11.05
N GLU A 179 36.82 1.73 -11.82
CA GLU A 179 35.43 1.96 -12.22
C GLU A 179 34.47 1.81 -11.03
N ILE A 180 34.84 0.97 -10.07
CA ILE A 180 34.06 0.67 -8.86
C ILE A 180 34.66 1.29 -7.60
N THR A 181 35.66 2.17 -7.69
CA THR A 181 36.24 2.83 -6.51
C THR A 181 35.69 4.26 -6.36
N PRO A 182 35.04 4.62 -5.24
CA PRO A 182 34.74 3.75 -4.09
C PRO A 182 33.60 2.76 -4.39
N GLY A 183 33.66 1.57 -3.81
CA GLY A 183 32.70 0.48 -4.01
C GLY A 183 31.48 0.59 -3.12
N PHE A 184 30.60 -0.41 -3.23
CA PHE A 184 29.44 -0.54 -2.36
C PHE A 184 29.86 -0.66 -0.90
N LYS A 185 29.23 0.10 0.00
CA LYS A 185 29.50 0.01 1.44
C LYS A 185 28.77 -1.21 1.99
N GLN A 186 29.49 -2.32 2.22
CA GLN A 186 28.88 -3.61 2.58
C GLN A 186 28.16 -3.56 3.92
N GLU A 187 28.70 -2.85 4.91
CA GLU A 187 28.08 -2.69 6.23
C GLU A 187 26.77 -1.90 6.14
N ASP A 188 26.77 -0.77 5.43
CA ASP A 188 25.56 -0.01 5.11
C ASP A 188 24.51 -0.90 4.44
N GLY A 189 24.94 -1.66 3.41
CA GLY A 189 24.06 -2.59 2.68
C GLY A 189 23.40 -3.62 3.58
N ARG A 190 24.16 -4.27 4.47
CA ARG A 190 23.65 -5.26 5.43
C ARG A 190 22.69 -4.64 6.45
N ASP A 191 22.96 -3.43 6.93
CA ASP A 191 22.08 -2.78 7.89
C ASP A 191 20.78 -2.26 7.24
N MET A 192 20.87 -1.76 6.01
CA MET A 192 19.69 -1.49 5.18
C MET A 192 18.88 -2.78 4.96
N ALA A 193 19.54 -3.90 4.65
CA ALA A 193 18.88 -5.20 4.46
C ALA A 193 18.13 -5.66 5.71
N LYS A 194 18.75 -5.57 6.89
CA LYS A 194 18.07 -5.83 8.18
C LYS A 194 16.83 -4.97 8.38
N SER A 195 16.89 -3.70 7.99
CA SER A 195 15.75 -2.77 8.12
C SER A 195 14.59 -3.16 7.21
N TRP A 196 14.88 -3.60 5.99
CA TRP A 196 13.89 -4.16 5.07
C TRP A 196 13.30 -5.49 5.57
N HIS A 197 14.10 -6.34 6.22
CA HIS A 197 13.59 -7.54 6.87
C HIS A 197 12.59 -7.20 7.99
N LEU A 198 12.94 -6.24 8.85
CA LEU A 198 12.09 -5.81 9.96
C LEU A 198 10.75 -5.27 9.45
N ILE A 199 10.76 -4.36 8.47
CA ILE A 199 9.52 -3.79 7.94
C ILE A 199 8.63 -4.84 7.25
N ALA A 200 9.22 -5.88 6.64
CA ALA A 200 8.46 -6.99 6.06
C ALA A 200 7.61 -7.74 7.11
N GLY A 201 8.18 -7.97 8.30
CA GLY A 201 7.45 -8.55 9.44
C GLY A 201 6.37 -7.60 9.98
N GLU A 202 6.72 -6.32 10.12
CA GLU A 202 5.82 -5.29 10.63
C GLU A 202 4.62 -5.02 9.70
N THR A 203 4.74 -5.27 8.39
CA THR A 203 3.61 -5.20 7.45
C THR A 203 2.53 -6.23 7.79
N THR A 204 2.95 -7.46 8.10
CA THR A 204 2.03 -8.55 8.44
C THR A 204 1.35 -8.29 9.77
N LYS A 205 2.13 -7.85 10.76
CA LYS A 205 1.65 -7.52 12.10
C LYS A 205 0.57 -6.44 12.09
N ALA A 206 0.67 -5.42 11.21
CA ALA A 206 -0.35 -4.36 11.12
C ALA A 206 -1.70 -4.91 10.67
N SER A 207 -1.67 -5.83 9.71
CA SER A 207 -2.85 -6.53 9.23
C SER A 207 -3.49 -7.41 10.29
N ASP A 208 -2.67 -8.10 11.08
CA ASP A 208 -3.12 -8.96 12.17
C ASP A 208 -3.73 -8.11 13.31
N GLU A 209 -3.08 -7.02 13.73
CA GLU A 209 -3.61 -6.09 14.75
C GLU A 209 -4.94 -5.45 14.34
N PHE A 210 -5.09 -5.06 13.06
CA PHE A 210 -6.38 -4.60 12.54
C PHE A 210 -7.44 -5.69 12.62
N THR A 211 -7.10 -6.92 12.21
CA THR A 211 -8.02 -8.06 12.25
C THR A 211 -8.46 -8.36 13.68
N ASP A 212 -7.54 -8.29 14.64
CA ASP A 212 -7.79 -8.48 16.06
C ASP A 212 -8.70 -7.37 16.62
N ALA A 213 -8.50 -6.12 16.23
CA ALA A 213 -9.35 -4.99 16.64
C ALA A 213 -10.81 -5.21 16.21
N ILE A 214 -11.03 -5.64 14.95
CA ILE A 214 -12.37 -5.93 14.42
C ILE A 214 -12.96 -7.22 15.01
N SER A 215 -12.11 -8.18 15.42
CA SER A 215 -12.56 -9.44 16.00
C SER A 215 -13.48 -9.26 17.21
N THR A 216 -13.32 -8.14 17.94
CA THR A 216 -14.10 -7.77 19.13
C THR A 216 -15.61 -7.59 18.88
N ILE A 217 -16.01 -7.27 17.65
CA ILE A 217 -17.42 -7.11 17.23
C ILE A 217 -17.88 -8.23 16.30
N THR A 218 -17.17 -9.36 16.27
CA THR A 218 -17.47 -10.49 15.39
C THR A 218 -17.60 -11.80 16.14
N ASP A 219 -18.59 -12.63 15.77
CA ASP A 219 -18.72 -13.98 16.32
C ASP A 219 -17.75 -14.93 15.61
N THR A 220 -16.70 -15.35 16.32
CA THR A 220 -15.66 -16.24 15.81
C THR A 220 -16.06 -17.73 15.80
N ARG A 221 -17.24 -18.10 16.32
CA ARG A 221 -17.65 -19.51 16.51
C ARG A 221 -18.73 -20.02 15.54
N GLY A 222 -19.36 -19.14 14.75
CA GLY A 222 -20.31 -19.50 13.69
C GLY A 222 -19.66 -19.89 12.35
N ASN A 223 -20.46 -20.01 11.28
CA ASN A 223 -20.01 -20.03 9.87
C ASN A 223 -21.07 -19.36 8.97
N SER A 224 -21.71 -18.32 9.52
CA SER A 224 -22.88 -17.64 8.96
C SER A 224 -22.51 -16.60 7.89
N GLU A 225 -23.55 -16.03 7.26
CA GLU A 225 -23.42 -14.89 6.35
C GLU A 225 -22.62 -13.73 6.97
N TRP A 226 -22.80 -13.47 8.27
CA TRP A 226 -21.99 -12.51 9.04
C TRP A 226 -20.49 -12.74 8.92
N GLN A 227 -20.02 -13.97 9.10
CA GLN A 227 -18.59 -14.24 9.04
C GLN A 227 -18.03 -14.03 7.63
N ARG A 228 -18.81 -14.31 6.59
CA ARG A 228 -18.43 -14.02 5.21
C ARG A 228 -18.29 -12.51 4.97
N ALA A 229 -19.13 -11.70 5.60
CA ALA A 229 -19.05 -10.23 5.54
C ALA A 229 -17.87 -9.67 6.33
N MET A 230 -17.61 -10.19 7.54
CA MET A 230 -16.40 -9.86 8.31
C MET A 230 -15.14 -10.17 7.50
N ARG A 231 -15.08 -11.37 6.91
CA ARG A 231 -13.96 -11.77 6.05
C ARG A 231 -13.82 -10.80 4.89
N ALA A 232 -14.91 -10.43 4.23
CA ALA A 232 -14.88 -9.44 3.15
C ALA A 232 -14.31 -8.09 3.61
N PHE A 233 -14.80 -7.55 4.72
CA PHE A 233 -14.37 -6.27 5.28
C PHE A 233 -12.88 -6.28 5.69
N GLY A 234 -12.46 -7.34 6.38
CA GLY A 234 -11.05 -7.50 6.78
C GLY A 234 -10.09 -7.62 5.60
N GLN A 235 -10.54 -8.11 4.46
CA GLN A 235 -9.75 -8.18 3.23
C GLN A 235 -9.78 -6.86 2.43
N SER A 236 -10.92 -6.18 2.40
CA SER A 236 -11.13 -5.00 1.56
C SER A 236 -10.29 -3.81 2.01
N VAL A 237 -10.07 -3.67 3.32
CA VAL A 237 -9.13 -2.67 3.88
C VAL A 237 -7.73 -2.82 3.29
N TRP A 238 -7.33 -4.04 2.92
CA TRP A 238 -6.03 -4.36 2.31
C TRP A 238 -6.08 -4.42 0.78
N GLY A 239 -7.08 -3.78 0.16
CA GLY A 239 -7.16 -3.54 -1.28
C GLY A 239 -7.87 -4.61 -2.09
N SER A 240 -8.53 -5.58 -1.46
CA SER A 240 -9.42 -6.48 -2.23
C SER A 240 -10.74 -5.81 -2.55
N THR A 241 -11.33 -6.17 -3.69
CA THR A 241 -12.66 -5.68 -4.10
C THR A 241 -13.51 -6.82 -4.63
N GLU A 242 -14.84 -6.67 -4.60
CA GLU A 242 -15.77 -7.66 -5.17
C GLU A 242 -15.57 -7.88 -6.68
N TRP A 243 -15.10 -6.85 -7.39
CA TRP A 243 -14.85 -6.90 -8.83
C TRP A 243 -13.41 -7.25 -9.20
N GLY A 244 -12.48 -7.29 -8.23
CA GLY A 244 -11.07 -7.54 -8.47
C GLY A 244 -10.80 -8.83 -9.26
N ARG A 245 -9.61 -8.92 -9.85
CA ARG A 245 -9.18 -10.06 -10.68
C ARG A 245 -7.80 -10.55 -10.28
N ALA A 246 -7.48 -11.77 -10.68
CA ALA A 246 -6.12 -12.27 -10.63
C ALA A 246 -5.27 -11.59 -11.71
N ARG A 247 -4.10 -11.11 -11.28
CA ARG A 247 -3.18 -10.29 -12.07
C ARG A 247 -1.77 -10.87 -11.99
N ASP A 248 -1.08 -10.94 -13.12
CA ASP A 248 0.35 -11.29 -13.14
C ASP A 248 1.21 -10.12 -12.64
N GLY A 249 2.54 -10.33 -12.60
CA GLY A 249 3.50 -9.33 -12.18
C GLY A 249 3.58 -8.08 -13.07
N ASN A 250 2.91 -8.09 -14.24
CA ASN A 250 2.80 -6.97 -15.17
C ASN A 250 1.40 -6.35 -15.18
N ARG A 251 0.54 -6.69 -14.19
CA ARG A 251 -0.85 -6.22 -14.06
C ARG A 251 -1.78 -6.68 -15.19
N ASN A 252 -1.39 -7.68 -15.97
CA ASN A 252 -2.29 -8.31 -16.94
C ASN A 252 -3.19 -9.31 -16.22
N ARG A 253 -4.41 -9.52 -16.72
CA ARG A 253 -5.30 -10.54 -16.19
C ARG A 253 -4.66 -11.92 -16.42
N ALA A 254 -4.52 -12.70 -15.36
CA ALA A 254 -3.91 -14.02 -15.42
C ALA A 254 -4.69 -15.02 -14.57
N GLU A 255 -4.64 -16.30 -14.93
CA GLU A 255 -5.21 -17.39 -14.12
C GLU A 255 -4.35 -17.67 -12.88
N THR A 256 -3.03 -17.58 -13.04
CA THR A 256 -2.02 -17.76 -12.01
C THR A 256 -1.36 -16.42 -11.72
N GLY A 257 -1.86 -15.71 -10.71
CA GLY A 257 -1.37 -14.39 -10.33
C GLY A 257 -1.93 -13.93 -8.99
N ARG A 258 -1.48 -12.76 -8.51
CA ARG A 258 -1.99 -12.16 -7.28
C ARG A 258 -3.46 -11.81 -7.49
N SER A 259 -4.31 -12.31 -6.60
CA SER A 259 -5.75 -12.09 -6.72
C SER A 259 -6.21 -10.92 -5.87
N TRP A 260 -6.71 -9.89 -6.55
CA TRP A 260 -7.28 -8.68 -5.96
C TRP A 260 -8.77 -8.81 -5.66
N ARG A 261 -9.36 -9.98 -5.94
CA ARG A 261 -10.77 -10.26 -5.66
C ARG A 261 -10.98 -10.60 -4.19
N THR A 262 -11.96 -9.99 -3.54
CA THR A 262 -12.45 -10.44 -2.23
C THR A 262 -12.85 -11.92 -2.30
N ASN A 263 -12.43 -12.70 -1.31
CA ASN A 263 -12.82 -14.10 -1.17
C ASN A 263 -13.41 -14.34 0.22
N ARG A 264 -14.74 -14.31 0.30
CA ARG A 264 -15.49 -14.43 1.55
C ARG A 264 -15.33 -15.78 2.24
N ASP A 265 -14.79 -16.80 1.56
CA ASP A 265 -14.52 -18.11 2.16
C ASP A 265 -13.15 -18.15 2.87
N LEU A 266 -12.25 -17.20 2.61
CA LEU A 266 -10.94 -17.11 3.26
C LEU A 266 -10.96 -16.18 4.49
N PRO A 267 -10.18 -16.45 5.53
CA PRO A 267 -9.93 -15.47 6.58
C PRO A 267 -9.23 -14.22 6.02
N PRO A 268 -9.30 -13.05 6.69
CA PRO A 268 -8.59 -11.84 6.27
C PRO A 268 -7.10 -12.05 5.97
N THR A 269 -6.42 -12.84 6.81
CA THR A 269 -5.00 -13.21 6.62
C THR A 269 -4.71 -13.99 5.34
N GLY A 270 -5.72 -14.66 4.76
CA GLY A 270 -5.63 -15.37 3.49
C GLY A 270 -5.84 -14.49 2.25
N ARG A 271 -6.18 -13.21 2.43
CA ARG A 271 -6.37 -12.27 1.32
C ARG A 271 -6.13 -10.83 1.74
N ARG A 272 -4.89 -10.37 1.56
CA ARG A 272 -4.46 -9.00 1.90
C ARG A 272 -3.47 -8.48 0.85
N PRO A 273 -3.93 -8.22 -0.38
CA PRO A 273 -3.03 -8.06 -1.53
C PRO A 273 -2.03 -6.91 -1.37
N ILE A 274 -2.40 -5.79 -0.71
CA ILE A 274 -1.46 -4.69 -0.44
C ILE A 274 -0.36 -5.14 0.54
N VAL A 275 -0.74 -5.80 1.63
CA VAL A 275 0.21 -6.32 2.64
C VAL A 275 1.17 -7.32 2.01
N ASP A 276 0.65 -8.22 1.16
CA ASP A 276 1.48 -9.21 0.48
C ASP A 276 2.46 -8.57 -0.52
N VAL A 277 2.05 -7.51 -1.22
CA VAL A 277 2.94 -6.74 -2.12
C VAL A 277 4.02 -6.01 -1.34
N LEU A 278 3.66 -5.31 -0.25
CA LEU A 278 4.61 -4.63 0.61
C LEU A 278 5.62 -5.62 1.18
N LYS A 279 5.16 -6.74 1.74
CA LYS A 279 6.04 -7.79 2.26
C LYS A 279 6.98 -8.34 1.19
N LYS A 280 6.44 -8.73 0.01
CA LYS A 280 7.25 -9.24 -1.11
C LYS A 280 8.32 -8.25 -1.53
N THR A 281 7.98 -6.96 -1.62
CA THR A 281 8.92 -5.90 -1.97
C THR A 281 10.02 -5.76 -0.92
N ALA A 282 9.66 -5.72 0.35
CA ALA A 282 10.62 -5.60 1.45
C ALA A 282 11.56 -6.82 1.55
N ASP A 283 11.03 -8.04 1.45
CA ASP A 283 11.84 -9.27 1.39
C ASP A 283 12.80 -9.23 0.18
N THR A 284 12.31 -8.79 -0.99
CA THR A 284 13.15 -8.70 -2.20
C THR A 284 14.27 -7.67 -2.06
N LEU A 285 14.00 -6.51 -1.44
CA LEU A 285 15.01 -5.49 -1.19
C LEU A 285 16.07 -5.98 -0.20
N GLN A 286 15.64 -6.66 0.86
CA GLN A 286 16.55 -7.30 1.82
C GLN A 286 17.47 -8.31 1.13
N GLU A 287 16.91 -9.31 0.44
CA GLU A 287 17.69 -10.33 -0.27
C GLU A 287 18.70 -9.71 -1.24
N THR A 288 18.27 -8.67 -1.96
CA THR A 288 19.11 -8.00 -2.96
C THR A 288 20.26 -7.25 -2.30
N LEU A 289 20.00 -6.50 -1.23
CA LEU A 289 21.04 -5.77 -0.50
C LEU A 289 22.06 -6.71 0.16
N ASP A 290 21.61 -7.81 0.77
CA ASP A 290 22.49 -8.81 1.36
C ASP A 290 23.37 -9.48 0.29
N HIS A 291 22.78 -9.82 -0.85
CA HIS A 291 23.51 -10.40 -1.98
C HIS A 291 24.58 -9.42 -2.50
N LEU A 292 24.23 -8.15 -2.73
CA LEU A 292 25.16 -7.16 -3.25
C LEU A 292 26.29 -6.82 -2.24
N ALA A 293 26.00 -6.86 -0.94
CA ALA A 293 27.05 -6.78 0.10
C ALA A 293 28.06 -7.94 -0.04
N GLN A 294 27.57 -9.17 -0.23
CA GLN A 294 28.43 -10.34 -0.42
C GLN A 294 29.23 -10.31 -1.73
N VAL A 295 28.61 -9.85 -2.82
CA VAL A 295 29.31 -9.63 -4.10
C VAL A 295 30.47 -8.67 -3.89
N MET A 296 30.22 -7.54 -3.21
CA MET A 296 31.27 -6.57 -2.96
C MET A 296 32.37 -7.08 -2.01
N ASP A 297 32.04 -7.88 -0.98
CA ASP A 297 33.06 -8.55 -0.15
C ASP A 297 33.99 -9.43 -1.01
N THR A 298 33.40 -10.20 -1.93
CA THR A 298 34.12 -11.12 -2.81
C THR A 298 34.98 -10.36 -3.82
N THR A 299 34.45 -9.31 -4.43
CA THR A 299 35.19 -8.43 -5.34
C THR A 299 36.35 -7.78 -4.60
N ARG A 300 36.13 -7.22 -3.41
CA ARG A 300 37.18 -6.61 -2.58
C ARG A 300 38.26 -7.60 -2.18
N ALA A 301 37.89 -8.80 -1.72
CA ALA A 301 38.85 -9.83 -1.36
C ALA A 301 39.73 -10.24 -2.55
N THR A 302 39.13 -10.32 -3.75
CA THR A 302 39.84 -10.65 -4.98
C THR A 302 40.80 -9.53 -5.39
N THR A 303 40.34 -8.27 -5.43
CA THR A 303 41.19 -7.14 -5.81
C THR A 303 42.31 -6.88 -4.82
N GLU A 304 42.03 -7.02 -3.51
CA GLU A 304 43.03 -6.88 -2.45
C GLU A 304 44.09 -8.00 -2.53
N ARG A 305 43.67 -9.26 -2.75
CA ARG A 305 44.60 -10.38 -2.89
C ARG A 305 45.54 -10.18 -4.09
N CYS A 306 44.99 -9.90 -5.28
CA CYS A 306 45.82 -9.66 -6.46
C CYS A 306 46.75 -8.46 -6.26
N GLY A 307 46.25 -7.39 -5.61
CA GLY A 307 47.06 -6.22 -5.29
C GLY A 307 48.20 -6.52 -4.32
N LYS A 308 47.96 -7.29 -3.25
CA LYS A 308 48.98 -7.70 -2.27
C LYS A 308 50.03 -8.62 -2.90
N GLU A 309 49.62 -9.57 -3.73
CA GLU A 309 50.53 -10.45 -4.48
C GLU A 309 51.45 -9.62 -5.39
N ALA A 310 50.89 -8.67 -6.14
CA ALA A 310 51.65 -7.75 -6.99
C ALA A 310 52.57 -6.82 -6.19
N ALA A 311 52.12 -6.30 -5.04
CA ALA A 311 52.94 -5.47 -4.15
C ALA A 311 54.15 -6.24 -3.61
N ARG A 312 53.96 -7.48 -3.15
CA ARG A 312 55.04 -8.35 -2.66
C ARG A 312 56.06 -8.67 -3.75
N ALA A 313 55.60 -8.92 -4.98
CA ALA A 313 56.48 -9.18 -6.11
C ALA A 313 57.30 -7.94 -6.50
N THR A 314 56.63 -6.79 -6.61
CA THR A 314 57.28 -5.49 -6.82
C THR A 314 58.30 -5.19 -5.73
N ALA A 315 57.94 -5.38 -4.45
CA ALA A 315 58.86 -5.16 -3.34
C ALA A 315 60.15 -6.00 -3.52
N LYS A 316 60.03 -7.29 -3.89
CA LYS A 316 61.18 -8.15 -4.17
C LYS A 316 62.05 -7.62 -5.31
N ASP A 317 61.47 -7.12 -6.40
CA ASP A 317 62.22 -6.54 -7.52
C ASP A 317 63.13 -5.38 -7.06
N PHE A 318 62.73 -4.63 -6.04
CA PHE A 318 63.47 -3.46 -5.55
C PHE A 318 64.22 -3.68 -4.22
N THR A 319 64.05 -4.83 -3.55
CA THR A 319 64.75 -5.14 -2.28
C THR A 319 65.80 -6.24 -2.39
N THR A 320 65.68 -7.16 -3.36
CA THR A 320 66.54 -8.35 -3.41
C THR A 320 67.80 -8.18 -4.26
N ASP A 321 67.87 -7.13 -5.08
CA ASP A 321 69.04 -6.70 -5.85
C ASP A 321 69.26 -5.18 -5.68
N LEU A 322 69.72 -4.75 -4.49
CA LEU A 322 69.89 -3.33 -4.15
C LEU A 322 70.95 -2.63 -5.02
N ASP A 323 70.59 -2.18 -6.22
CA ASP A 323 71.30 -1.09 -6.90
C ASP A 323 70.85 0.27 -6.36
N LEU A 324 71.17 0.54 -5.08
CA LEU A 324 70.94 1.84 -4.44
C LEU A 324 71.59 3.00 -5.22
N LYS A 325 72.64 2.72 -6.01
CA LYS A 325 73.30 3.71 -6.88
C LYS A 325 72.47 4.05 -8.11
N GLY A 326 71.77 3.08 -8.70
CA GLY A 326 70.79 3.28 -9.77
C GLY A 326 69.60 4.14 -9.34
N ILE A 327 69.10 3.91 -8.12
CA ILE A 327 67.96 4.65 -7.54
C ILE A 327 68.31 6.14 -7.36
N THR A 328 69.52 6.48 -6.87
CA THR A 328 69.94 7.88 -6.71
C THR A 328 70.16 8.66 -8.01
N LYS A 329 70.29 7.98 -9.16
CA LYS A 329 70.46 8.62 -10.48
C LYS A 329 69.14 8.91 -11.20
N LEU A 330 68.05 8.28 -10.78
CA LEU A 330 66.71 8.51 -11.32
C LEU A 330 66.05 9.65 -10.53
N GLY A 331 65.55 10.68 -11.23
CA GLY A 331 64.68 11.67 -10.60
C GLY A 331 63.44 10.99 -9.99
N VAL A 332 62.93 11.49 -8.87
CA VAL A 332 61.83 10.86 -8.08
C VAL A 332 60.65 10.40 -8.95
N GLY A 333 60.23 11.20 -9.93
CA GLY A 333 59.15 10.85 -10.84
C GLY A 333 59.45 9.65 -11.77
N ALA A 334 60.70 9.50 -12.23
CA ALA A 334 61.11 8.37 -13.06
C ALA A 334 61.16 7.06 -12.26
N PHE A 335 61.62 7.14 -11.01
CA PHE A 335 61.64 5.99 -10.09
C PHE A 335 60.22 5.53 -9.73
N VAL A 336 59.32 6.46 -9.39
CA VAL A 336 57.88 6.16 -9.19
C VAL A 336 57.29 5.47 -10.42
N GLY A 337 57.62 5.95 -11.63
CA GLY A 337 57.19 5.31 -12.88
C GLY A 337 57.69 3.86 -13.05
N GLN A 338 58.92 3.56 -12.65
CA GLN A 338 59.46 2.19 -12.70
C GLN A 338 58.78 1.26 -11.69
N VAL A 339 58.58 1.71 -10.44
CA VAL A 339 57.87 0.92 -9.42
C VAL A 339 56.44 0.63 -9.87
N MET A 340 55.77 1.63 -10.48
CA MET A 340 54.46 1.42 -11.07
C MET A 340 54.48 0.36 -12.15
N MET A 341 55.40 0.44 -13.11
CA MET A 341 55.50 -0.53 -14.22
C MET A 341 55.76 -1.95 -13.73
N SER A 342 56.63 -2.15 -12.73
CA SER A 342 56.87 -3.46 -12.11
C SER A 342 55.60 -3.98 -11.41
N PHE A 343 54.89 -3.15 -10.66
CA PHE A 343 53.60 -3.52 -10.09
C PHE A 343 52.58 -3.91 -11.16
N ARG A 344 52.50 -3.15 -12.26
CA ARG A 344 51.60 -3.47 -13.38
C ARG A 344 51.91 -4.84 -13.96
N SER A 345 53.19 -5.20 -14.12
CA SER A 345 53.58 -6.49 -14.70
C SER A 345 53.28 -7.69 -13.80
N HIS A 346 53.22 -7.49 -12.48
CA HIS A 346 52.90 -8.54 -11.51
C HIS A 346 51.42 -8.64 -11.18
N MET A 347 50.61 -7.64 -11.56
CA MET A 347 49.18 -7.63 -11.31
C MET A 347 48.46 -8.63 -12.23
N ASP A 348 47.67 -9.53 -11.64
CA ASP A 348 46.71 -10.34 -12.38
C ASP A 348 45.50 -9.49 -12.79
N GLN A 349 45.69 -8.68 -13.84
CA GLN A 349 44.67 -7.76 -14.34
C GLN A 349 43.43 -8.50 -14.85
N ALA A 350 43.60 -9.68 -15.48
CA ALA A 350 42.47 -10.44 -16.01
C ALA A 350 41.51 -10.88 -14.90
N THR A 351 42.03 -11.35 -13.78
CA THR A 351 41.22 -11.73 -12.61
C THR A 351 40.52 -10.51 -11.99
N VAL A 352 41.20 -9.36 -11.91
CA VAL A 352 40.60 -8.12 -11.40
C VAL A 352 39.48 -7.63 -12.31
N ASP A 353 39.73 -7.57 -13.61
CA ASP A 353 38.75 -7.10 -14.60
C ASP A 353 37.50 -7.99 -14.59
N ALA A 354 37.69 -9.32 -14.49
CA ALA A 354 36.58 -10.26 -14.37
C ALA A 354 35.77 -10.08 -13.07
N ALA A 355 36.42 -9.79 -11.94
CA ALA A 355 35.73 -9.54 -10.67
C ALA A 355 34.91 -8.24 -10.69
N VAL A 356 35.39 -7.21 -11.39
CA VAL A 356 34.68 -5.94 -11.58
C VAL A 356 33.52 -6.08 -12.56
N ASP A 357 33.72 -6.82 -13.66
CA ASP A 357 32.64 -7.11 -14.61
C ASP A 357 31.52 -7.92 -13.95
N HIS A 358 31.87 -8.89 -13.09
CA HIS A 358 30.90 -9.62 -12.28
C HIS A 358 30.15 -8.69 -11.31
N TYR A 359 30.87 -7.81 -10.60
CA TYR A 359 30.25 -6.80 -9.72
C TYR A 359 29.21 -5.96 -10.48
N HIS A 360 29.57 -5.42 -11.64
CA HIS A 360 28.62 -4.62 -12.40
C HIS A 360 27.41 -5.43 -12.88
N GLY A 361 27.64 -6.66 -13.36
CA GLY A 361 26.58 -7.55 -13.80
C GLY A 361 25.58 -7.88 -12.69
N GLU A 362 26.05 -8.15 -11.47
CA GLU A 362 25.17 -8.46 -10.33
C GLU A 362 24.36 -7.24 -9.87
N PHE A 363 24.97 -6.05 -9.84
CA PHE A 363 24.24 -4.82 -9.51
C PHE A 363 23.19 -4.46 -10.57
N ASP A 364 23.47 -4.69 -11.84
CA ASP A 364 22.51 -4.45 -12.92
C ASP A 364 21.35 -5.47 -12.87
N ALA A 365 21.66 -6.75 -12.67
CA ALA A 365 20.66 -7.79 -12.47
C ALA A 365 19.77 -7.52 -11.24
N ALA A 366 20.35 -6.99 -10.16
CA ALA A 366 19.62 -6.51 -9.00
C ALA A 366 18.69 -5.34 -9.34
N ALA A 367 19.15 -4.36 -10.13
CA ALA A 367 18.31 -3.26 -10.60
C ALA A 367 17.08 -3.77 -11.38
N ASP A 368 17.30 -4.71 -12.30
CA ASP A 368 16.24 -5.38 -13.06
C ASP A 368 15.26 -6.15 -12.17
N LYS A 369 15.77 -6.83 -11.13
CA LYS A 369 14.94 -7.55 -10.14
C LYS A 369 14.03 -6.55 -9.40
N LEU A 370 14.56 -5.41 -8.98
CA LEU A 370 13.80 -4.38 -8.27
C LEU A 370 12.75 -3.71 -9.16
N ILE A 371 13.08 -3.31 -10.39
CA ILE A 371 12.13 -2.67 -11.31
C ILE A 371 10.91 -3.57 -11.60
N LYS A 372 11.08 -4.90 -11.61
CA LYS A 372 9.97 -5.85 -11.78
C LYS A 372 8.94 -5.83 -10.63
N LEU A 373 9.23 -5.18 -9.50
CA LEU A 373 8.28 -4.98 -8.40
C LEU A 373 7.33 -3.80 -8.65
N VAL A 374 7.72 -2.85 -9.51
CA VAL A 374 6.99 -1.61 -9.75
C VAL A 374 5.53 -1.84 -10.16
N PRO A 375 5.19 -2.74 -11.10
CA PRO A 375 3.81 -2.87 -11.53
C PRO A 375 2.88 -3.40 -10.41
N GLU A 376 3.34 -4.35 -9.57
CA GLU A 376 2.56 -4.81 -8.43
C GLU A 376 2.39 -3.71 -7.37
N LEU A 377 3.42 -2.89 -7.13
CA LEU A 377 3.32 -1.72 -6.23
C LEU A 377 2.31 -0.69 -6.77
N GLU A 378 2.31 -0.41 -8.07
CA GLU A 378 1.33 0.50 -8.67
C GLU A 378 -0.10 -0.04 -8.62
N GLU A 379 -0.28 -1.36 -8.74
CA GLU A 379 -1.59 -1.97 -8.53
C GLU A 379 -2.03 -1.88 -7.07
N ALA A 380 -1.12 -2.00 -6.11
CA ALA A 380 -1.39 -1.78 -4.69
C ALA A 380 -1.81 -0.32 -4.41
N ILE A 381 -1.08 0.65 -4.98
CA ILE A 381 -1.37 2.09 -4.89
C ILE A 381 -2.76 2.42 -5.46
N LEU A 382 -3.10 1.83 -6.61
CA LEU A 382 -4.39 2.02 -7.28
C LEU A 382 -5.55 1.37 -6.49
N SER A 383 -5.33 0.17 -5.99
CA SER A 383 -6.36 -0.63 -5.29
C SER A 383 -6.54 -0.22 -3.83
N ALA A 384 -5.62 0.59 -3.28
CA ALA A 384 -5.72 1.09 -1.92
C ALA A 384 -7.03 1.86 -1.71
N PRO A 385 -7.86 1.43 -0.76
CA PRO A 385 -9.09 2.13 -0.45
C PRO A 385 -8.85 3.58 -0.05
N THR A 386 -9.73 4.48 -0.50
CA THR A 386 -9.72 5.85 -0.02
C THR A 386 -10.32 5.93 1.38
N TYR A 387 -10.00 7.02 2.09
CA TYR A 387 -10.60 7.36 3.39
C TYR A 387 -12.13 7.28 3.36
N GLN A 388 -12.77 7.92 2.36
CA GLN A 388 -14.22 7.95 2.23
C GLN A 388 -14.82 6.59 1.90
N SER A 389 -14.13 5.80 1.06
CA SER A 389 -14.61 4.45 0.73
C SER A 389 -14.57 3.50 1.93
N GLU A 390 -13.59 3.66 2.83
CA GLU A 390 -13.51 2.85 4.05
C GLU A 390 -14.46 3.33 5.15
N ILE A 391 -14.73 4.64 5.26
CA ILE A 391 -15.86 5.10 6.08
C ILE A 391 -17.15 4.42 5.62
N ALA A 392 -17.41 4.39 4.31
CA ALA A 392 -18.62 3.79 3.75
C ALA A 392 -18.72 2.29 4.06
N ARG A 393 -17.65 1.53 3.82
CA ARG A 393 -17.60 0.09 4.14
C ARG A 393 -17.77 -0.18 5.64
N ALA A 394 -17.03 0.53 6.48
CA ALA A 394 -17.13 0.37 7.93
C ALA A 394 -18.51 0.77 8.45
N GLN A 395 -19.18 1.74 7.83
CA GLN A 395 -20.54 2.07 8.20
C GLN A 395 -21.49 0.91 7.94
N GLY A 396 -21.45 0.32 6.74
CA GLY A 396 -22.27 -0.85 6.38
C GLY A 396 -21.97 -2.07 7.26
N PHE A 397 -20.68 -2.36 7.50
CA PHE A 397 -20.26 -3.45 8.39
C PHE A 397 -20.71 -3.22 9.83
N GLY A 398 -20.49 -2.02 10.37
CA GLY A 398 -20.92 -1.65 11.72
C GLY A 398 -22.44 -1.75 11.88
N ALA A 399 -23.21 -1.30 10.89
CA ALA A 399 -24.68 -1.34 10.93
C ALA A 399 -25.19 -2.78 10.98
N ARG A 400 -24.60 -3.68 10.17
CA ARG A 400 -24.87 -5.11 10.26
C ARG A 400 -24.49 -5.69 11.62
N SER A 401 -23.33 -5.36 12.18
CA SER A 401 -22.89 -5.89 13.48
C SER A 401 -23.92 -5.63 14.59
N LEU A 402 -24.57 -4.47 14.56
CA LEU A 402 -25.55 -4.05 15.56
C LEU A 402 -26.95 -4.62 15.33
N ASN A 403 -27.27 -5.05 14.10
CA ASN A 403 -28.60 -5.52 13.72
C ASN A 403 -28.70 -7.05 13.61
N GLU A 404 -27.67 -7.73 13.10
CA GLU A 404 -27.73 -9.16 12.72
C GLU A 404 -27.98 -10.13 13.89
N PHE A 405 -27.73 -9.68 15.12
CA PHE A 405 -27.93 -10.47 16.34
C PHE A 405 -29.22 -10.12 17.11
N LYS A 406 -30.05 -9.23 16.57
CA LYS A 406 -31.30 -8.79 17.20
C LYS A 406 -32.52 -9.49 16.60
N GLN A 407 -33.56 -9.67 17.41
CA GLN A 407 -34.82 -10.26 16.94
C GLN A 407 -35.62 -9.26 16.08
N GLU A 408 -35.58 -7.99 16.47
CA GLU A 408 -36.21 -6.88 15.74
C GLU A 408 -35.13 -6.06 15.03
N HIS A 409 -35.35 -5.82 13.74
CA HIS A 409 -34.42 -5.09 12.89
C HIS A 409 -35.09 -3.80 12.40
N SER A 410 -34.46 -2.64 12.62
CA SER A 410 -34.87 -1.38 12.01
C SER A 410 -33.92 -1.02 10.88
N TRP A 411 -34.48 -0.85 9.67
CA TRP A 411 -33.75 -0.55 8.43
C TRP A 411 -34.02 0.87 7.92
N GLN A 412 -34.78 1.64 8.70
CA GLN A 412 -35.14 3.03 8.41
C GLN A 412 -34.23 3.98 9.19
N ARG A 413 -33.98 5.15 8.60
CA ARG A 413 -33.35 6.24 9.34
C ARG A 413 -34.31 6.69 10.44
N GLY A 414 -33.84 6.72 11.70
CA GLY A 414 -34.63 7.25 12.81
C GLY A 414 -35.07 8.70 12.57
N GLY A 415 -36.24 9.05 13.10
CA GLY A 415 -36.61 10.46 13.34
C GLY A 415 -37.31 11.18 12.20
N GLU A 416 -37.51 10.56 11.04
CA GLU A 416 -38.23 11.16 9.92
C GLU A 416 -39.73 10.81 9.95
N SER A 417 -40.59 11.83 9.89
CA SER A 417 -42.04 11.63 9.81
C SER A 417 -42.39 10.96 8.48
N PRO A 418 -43.22 9.89 8.47
CA PRO A 418 -43.70 9.26 7.22
C PRO A 418 -44.57 10.21 6.37
N MET A 419 -44.95 11.35 6.93
CA MET A 419 -45.62 12.44 6.23
C MET A 419 -44.73 13.70 6.24
N PRO A 420 -44.34 14.28 5.08
CA PRO A 420 -44.68 13.85 3.71
C PRO A 420 -43.79 12.72 3.15
N PHE A 421 -42.80 12.22 3.91
CA PHE A 421 -41.74 11.34 3.41
C PHE A 421 -42.05 9.86 3.69
N MET A 422 -42.78 9.21 2.79
CA MET A 422 -43.25 7.83 2.99
C MET A 422 -42.13 6.79 3.17
N TYR A 423 -41.00 6.96 2.48
CA TYR A 423 -39.88 6.04 2.52
C TYR A 423 -38.62 6.74 3.03
N SER A 424 -38.11 6.31 4.17
CA SER A 424 -36.82 6.70 4.72
C SER A 424 -35.98 5.44 4.97
N PHE A 425 -34.71 5.47 4.59
CA PHE A 425 -33.81 4.32 4.69
C PHE A 425 -32.42 4.75 5.13
N ASP A 426 -31.69 3.84 5.77
CA ASP A 426 -30.26 4.01 6.05
C ASP A 426 -29.46 3.09 5.11
N LEU A 427 -28.68 3.69 4.22
CA LEU A 427 -27.85 2.96 3.26
C LEU A 427 -26.88 1.99 3.95
N ALA A 428 -26.37 2.32 5.14
CA ALA A 428 -25.48 1.44 5.88
C ALA A 428 -26.19 0.13 6.26
N THR A 429 -27.44 0.22 6.71
CA THR A 429 -28.24 -0.97 7.05
C THR A 429 -28.68 -1.78 5.81
N ASN A 430 -28.69 -1.15 4.62
CA ASN A 430 -29.03 -1.82 3.36
C ASN A 430 -27.81 -2.50 2.70
N GLU A 431 -26.59 -2.22 3.16
CA GLU A 431 -25.37 -2.81 2.59
C GLU A 431 -25.29 -4.32 2.89
N ASP A 432 -24.93 -5.12 1.89
CA ASP A 432 -25.02 -6.58 1.84
C ASP A 432 -26.44 -7.18 2.05
N LEU A 433 -27.39 -6.45 2.65
CA LEU A 433 -28.77 -6.89 2.86
C LEU A 433 -29.44 -7.20 1.52
N GLY A 434 -29.90 -8.45 1.33
CA GLY A 434 -30.52 -8.89 0.10
C GLY A 434 -29.63 -8.78 -1.16
N GLY A 435 -28.31 -8.59 -0.98
CA GLY A 435 -27.31 -8.33 -2.03
C GLY A 435 -26.98 -6.85 -2.27
N GLY A 436 -27.37 -5.96 -1.36
CA GLY A 436 -27.08 -4.53 -1.40
C GLY A 436 -25.59 -4.23 -1.51
N HIS A 437 -25.20 -3.23 -2.30
CA HIS A 437 -23.77 -2.93 -2.52
C HIS A 437 -23.49 -1.46 -2.90
N THR A 438 -24.30 -0.53 -2.38
CA THR A 438 -24.17 0.89 -2.68
C THR A 438 -22.86 1.44 -2.11
N LEU A 439 -22.59 1.18 -0.83
CA LEU A 439 -21.44 1.74 -0.13
C LEU A 439 -20.14 1.14 -0.67
N GLU A 440 -20.10 -0.17 -0.87
CA GLU A 440 -18.92 -0.87 -1.37
C GLU A 440 -18.51 -0.42 -2.78
N LYS A 441 -19.48 -0.30 -3.69
CA LYS A 441 -19.19 -0.12 -5.13
C LYS A 441 -19.25 1.32 -5.61
N HIS A 442 -19.93 2.21 -4.89
CA HIS A 442 -20.33 3.52 -5.41
C HIS A 442 -20.07 4.69 -4.45
N VAL A 443 -19.23 4.53 -3.43
CA VAL A 443 -18.88 5.63 -2.51
C VAL A 443 -17.37 5.79 -2.39
N GLY A 444 -16.91 7.05 -2.49
CA GLY A 444 -15.53 7.46 -2.25
C GLY A 444 -14.49 6.94 -3.23
N LYS A 445 -14.85 6.45 -4.42
CA LYS A 445 -13.86 5.94 -5.39
C LYS A 445 -13.18 7.09 -6.14
N THR A 446 -11.88 6.95 -6.40
CA THR A 446 -11.16 7.90 -7.27
C THR A 446 -11.51 7.65 -8.74
N ASP A 447 -11.23 8.63 -9.58
CA ASP A 447 -11.36 8.53 -11.03
C ASP A 447 -10.60 7.30 -11.57
N GLU A 448 -9.37 7.05 -11.09
CA GLU A 448 -8.57 5.89 -11.49
C GLU A 448 -9.21 4.57 -11.05
N GLN A 449 -9.86 4.52 -9.89
CA GLN A 449 -10.56 3.34 -9.40
C GLN A 449 -11.83 3.03 -10.18
N LEU A 450 -12.53 4.06 -10.68
CA LEU A 450 -13.65 3.88 -11.61
C LEU A 450 -13.17 3.23 -12.91
N LEU A 451 -12.07 3.72 -13.47
CA LEU A 451 -11.45 3.14 -14.67
C LEU A 451 -10.88 1.73 -14.40
N GLN A 452 -10.32 1.48 -13.22
CA GLN A 452 -9.87 0.16 -12.77
C GLN A 452 -11.04 -0.84 -12.76
N ARG A 453 -12.22 -0.42 -12.30
CA ARG A 453 -13.42 -1.27 -12.27
C ARG A 453 -13.88 -1.65 -13.68
N HIS A 454 -13.89 -0.72 -14.63
CA HIS A 454 -14.13 -1.03 -16.05
C HIS A 454 -13.18 -2.12 -16.56
N ARG A 455 -11.88 -1.97 -16.26
CA ARG A 455 -10.82 -2.92 -16.63
C ARG A 455 -11.01 -4.31 -15.99
N ASP A 456 -11.43 -4.37 -14.74
CA ASP A 456 -11.52 -5.61 -13.97
C ASP A 456 -12.82 -6.39 -14.25
N GLU A 457 -13.92 -5.68 -14.48
CA GLU A 457 -15.20 -6.27 -14.88
C GLU A 457 -15.30 -6.50 -16.40
N ALA A 458 -14.27 -6.19 -17.18
CA ALA A 458 -14.22 -6.53 -18.59
C ALA A 458 -14.31 -8.05 -18.83
N LYS A 459 -14.92 -8.43 -19.95
CA LYS A 459 -14.94 -9.81 -20.44
C LYS A 459 -13.51 -10.29 -20.68
N GLY A 460 -13.29 -11.61 -20.70
CA GLY A 460 -11.97 -12.19 -21.02
C GLY A 460 -11.42 -11.73 -22.39
N SER A 461 -12.29 -11.30 -23.30
CA SER A 461 -11.94 -10.69 -24.59
C SER A 461 -11.52 -9.21 -24.53
N GLY A 462 -11.42 -8.62 -23.33
CA GLY A 462 -11.11 -7.20 -23.12
C GLY A 462 -12.28 -6.25 -23.37
N LYS A 463 -13.44 -6.74 -23.83
CA LYS A 463 -14.63 -5.92 -24.03
C LYS A 463 -15.24 -5.52 -22.68
N LEU A 464 -15.53 -4.24 -22.52
CA LEU A 464 -16.19 -3.71 -21.32
C LEU A 464 -17.59 -4.31 -21.16
N GLN A 465 -17.85 -4.81 -19.95
CA GLN A 465 -19.15 -5.37 -19.58
C GLN A 465 -20.08 -4.31 -18.98
N LEU A 466 -19.53 -3.38 -18.21
CA LEU A 466 -20.28 -2.30 -17.59
C LEU A 466 -20.58 -1.20 -18.61
N MET A 467 -21.76 -0.59 -18.50
CA MET A 467 -22.10 0.61 -19.27
C MET A 467 -21.49 1.86 -18.67
N SER A 468 -21.45 1.93 -17.34
CA SER A 468 -20.81 3.02 -16.59
C SER A 468 -20.27 2.52 -15.26
N THR A 469 -19.36 3.30 -14.69
CA THR A 469 -18.87 3.17 -13.31
C THR A 469 -18.93 4.54 -12.68
N SER A 470 -19.53 4.67 -11.51
CA SER A 470 -19.69 5.95 -10.83
C SER A 470 -19.57 5.82 -9.32
N SER A 471 -19.27 6.95 -8.69
CA SER A 471 -19.12 7.06 -7.24
C SER A 471 -19.64 8.38 -6.72
N PHE A 472 -20.44 8.33 -5.65
CA PHE A 472 -20.67 9.45 -4.75
C PHE A 472 -19.35 9.86 -4.08
N PRO A 473 -19.19 11.13 -3.68
CA PRO A 473 -17.98 11.58 -2.99
C PRO A 473 -17.85 10.97 -1.58
N ASP A 474 -18.95 10.81 -0.87
CA ASP A 474 -19.01 10.33 0.52
C ASP A 474 -20.38 9.71 0.85
N VAL A 475 -20.49 9.13 2.05
CA VAL A 475 -21.70 8.44 2.52
C VAL A 475 -22.88 9.41 2.69
N GLU A 476 -22.62 10.63 3.14
CA GLU A 476 -23.66 11.65 3.34
C GLU A 476 -24.31 12.01 2.01
N SER A 477 -23.50 12.26 0.98
CA SER A 477 -23.95 12.54 -0.38
C SER A 477 -24.70 11.35 -0.97
N ALA A 478 -24.19 10.12 -0.80
CA ALA A 478 -24.89 8.91 -1.23
C ALA A 478 -26.27 8.83 -0.58
N GLN A 479 -26.34 8.94 0.75
CA GLN A 479 -27.58 8.88 1.51
C GLN A 479 -28.57 9.96 1.06
N LYS A 480 -28.11 11.21 0.94
CA LYS A 480 -28.92 12.35 0.51
C LYS A 480 -29.49 12.16 -0.88
N TYR A 481 -28.65 11.82 -1.85
CA TYR A 481 -29.04 11.77 -3.25
C TYR A 481 -29.86 10.52 -3.60
N THR A 482 -29.58 9.37 -2.99
CA THR A 482 -30.48 8.21 -3.07
C THR A 482 -31.84 8.55 -2.46
N GLN A 483 -31.86 9.22 -1.30
CA GLN A 483 -33.11 9.57 -0.62
C GLN A 483 -33.95 10.55 -1.46
N TYR A 484 -33.30 11.50 -2.14
CA TYR A 484 -33.95 12.37 -3.12
C TYR A 484 -34.56 11.56 -4.27
N CYS A 485 -33.79 10.63 -4.87
CA CYS A 485 -34.26 9.78 -5.97
C CYS A 485 -35.52 8.99 -5.57
N ILE A 486 -35.51 8.35 -4.40
CA ILE A 486 -36.66 7.59 -3.88
C ILE A 486 -37.87 8.49 -3.65
N ARG A 487 -37.68 9.69 -3.09
CA ARG A 487 -38.78 10.64 -2.84
C ARG A 487 -39.44 11.12 -4.12
N GLN A 488 -38.66 11.47 -5.13
CA GLN A 488 -39.19 11.88 -6.45
C GLN A 488 -39.97 10.75 -7.13
N ASN A 489 -39.60 9.50 -6.85
CA ASN A 489 -40.23 8.32 -7.45
C ASN A 489 -41.30 7.65 -6.54
N THR A 490 -41.76 8.32 -5.46
CA THR A 490 -42.66 7.72 -4.46
C THR A 490 -43.92 7.10 -5.09
N ALA A 491 -44.58 7.82 -6.01
CA ALA A 491 -45.81 7.35 -6.65
C ALA A 491 -45.57 6.09 -7.51
N GLU A 492 -44.44 6.03 -8.23
CA GLU A 492 -44.08 4.87 -9.04
C GLU A 492 -43.67 3.66 -8.19
N ILE A 493 -43.00 3.90 -7.06
CA ILE A 493 -42.65 2.86 -6.09
C ILE A 493 -43.93 2.29 -5.47
N GLN A 494 -44.88 3.14 -5.05
CA GLN A 494 -46.18 2.69 -4.57
C GLN A 494 -46.91 1.86 -5.62
N ASP A 495 -46.93 2.30 -6.87
CA ASP A 495 -47.55 1.56 -7.96
C ASP A 495 -46.91 0.19 -8.17
N TRP A 496 -45.58 0.13 -8.15
CA TRP A 496 -44.83 -1.12 -8.21
C TRP A 496 -45.18 -2.05 -7.04
N LEU A 497 -45.40 -1.52 -5.83
CA LEU A 497 -45.75 -2.30 -4.63
C LEU A 497 -47.22 -2.70 -4.51
N LYS A 498 -48.13 -2.27 -5.41
CA LYS A 498 -49.58 -2.53 -5.28
C LYS A 498 -49.95 -4.02 -5.26
N ASN A 499 -49.23 -4.87 -5.97
CA ASN A 499 -49.52 -6.31 -6.11
C ASN A 499 -48.31 -7.15 -5.67
N PRO A 500 -48.14 -7.42 -4.37
CA PRO A 500 -47.01 -8.20 -3.88
C PRO A 500 -47.16 -9.71 -4.17
N PRO A 501 -46.09 -10.43 -4.53
CA PRO A 501 -44.77 -9.89 -4.85
C PRO A 501 -44.81 -9.19 -6.23
N PRO A 502 -44.17 -8.01 -6.36
CA PRO A 502 -44.17 -7.28 -7.60
C PRO A 502 -43.38 -8.02 -8.69
N SER A 503 -43.77 -7.81 -9.95
CA SER A 503 -43.11 -8.39 -11.13
C SER A 503 -42.67 -7.27 -12.08
N PRO A 504 -41.35 -7.08 -12.31
CA PRO A 504 -40.23 -7.82 -11.73
C PRO A 504 -40.01 -7.52 -10.23
N ALA A 505 -39.41 -8.47 -9.51
CA ALA A 505 -39.10 -8.38 -8.07
C ALA A 505 -38.04 -7.31 -7.73
N SER A 506 -37.39 -6.72 -8.73
CA SER A 506 -36.50 -5.57 -8.57
C SER A 506 -36.75 -4.56 -9.68
N ARG A 507 -36.72 -3.27 -9.36
CA ARG A 507 -36.94 -2.19 -10.33
C ARG A 507 -35.96 -1.03 -10.09
N SER A 508 -35.52 -0.40 -11.17
CA SER A 508 -34.71 0.82 -11.12
C SER A 508 -35.58 2.06 -11.24
N PHE A 509 -35.21 3.07 -10.49
CA PHE A 509 -35.81 4.40 -10.46
C PHE A 509 -34.69 5.42 -10.63
N GLN A 510 -34.95 6.48 -11.38
CA GLN A 510 -33.93 7.44 -11.78
C GLN A 510 -34.43 8.87 -11.62
N VAL A 511 -33.49 9.77 -11.40
CA VAL A 511 -33.67 11.21 -11.58
C VAL A 511 -32.53 11.71 -12.46
N SER A 512 -32.86 12.47 -13.50
CA SER A 512 -31.87 12.98 -14.46
C SER A 512 -30.99 14.09 -13.89
N SER A 513 -31.46 14.76 -12.83
CA SER A 513 -30.68 15.75 -12.10
C SER A 513 -31.21 15.92 -10.67
N VAL A 514 -30.30 16.26 -9.76
CA VAL A 514 -30.64 16.73 -8.42
C VAL A 514 -30.44 18.26 -8.38
N PRO A 515 -31.42 19.05 -7.92
CA PRO A 515 -31.27 20.49 -7.82
C PRO A 515 -30.20 20.86 -6.80
N LEU A 516 -29.47 21.93 -7.07
CA LEU A 516 -28.55 22.53 -6.10
C LEU A 516 -29.32 23.09 -4.90
N GLU A 517 -28.82 22.84 -3.69
CA GLU A 517 -29.41 23.43 -2.48
C GLU A 517 -28.93 24.86 -2.26
N GLY A 518 -29.84 25.74 -1.81
CA GLY A 518 -29.55 27.14 -1.52
C GLY A 518 -30.12 28.13 -2.56
N PRO A 519 -29.71 29.41 -2.53
CA PRO A 519 -30.26 30.45 -3.39
C PRO A 519 -29.76 30.38 -4.85
N LEU A 520 -28.80 29.50 -5.12
CA LEU A 520 -28.19 29.35 -6.44
C LEU A 520 -29.02 28.42 -7.32
N GLN A 521 -29.20 28.79 -8.59
CA GLN A 521 -29.85 27.94 -9.59
C GLN A 521 -28.83 26.99 -10.22
N GLY A 522 -29.22 25.72 -10.42
CA GLY A 522 -28.40 24.74 -11.11
C GLY A 522 -28.63 23.31 -10.60
N ASN A 523 -27.84 22.38 -11.12
CA ASN A 523 -27.82 20.98 -10.71
C ASN A 523 -26.66 20.73 -9.77
N ALA A 524 -26.89 20.00 -8.68
CA ALA A 524 -25.84 19.51 -7.81
C ALA A 524 -24.95 18.51 -8.57
N VAL A 525 -23.65 18.52 -8.28
CA VAL A 525 -22.76 17.41 -8.67
C VAL A 525 -23.03 16.28 -7.67
N THR A 526 -23.64 15.20 -8.14
CA THR A 526 -23.97 14.04 -7.31
C THR A 526 -22.78 13.12 -7.10
N GLY A 527 -21.80 13.15 -8.01
CA GLY A 527 -20.58 12.38 -7.91
C GLY A 527 -19.77 12.42 -9.19
N ARG A 528 -18.96 11.39 -9.39
CA ARG A 528 -18.13 11.19 -10.58
C ARG A 528 -18.58 9.95 -11.35
N THR A 529 -18.58 10.00 -12.68
CA THR A 529 -18.98 8.87 -13.54
C THR A 529 -18.07 8.74 -14.76
N SER A 530 -17.87 7.50 -15.21
CA SER A 530 -17.23 7.17 -16.48
C SER A 530 -18.10 6.19 -17.24
N GLU A 531 -18.53 6.60 -18.42
CA GLU A 531 -19.33 5.79 -19.33
C GLU A 531 -18.45 5.05 -20.33
N LYS A 532 -18.98 3.97 -20.90
CA LYS A 532 -18.35 3.23 -21.97
C LYS A 532 -18.33 4.04 -23.27
N ALA A 533 -17.16 4.54 -23.67
CA ALA A 533 -16.98 5.25 -24.94
C ALA A 533 -17.03 4.32 -26.16
N SER A 534 -16.59 3.06 -26.02
CA SER A 534 -16.73 2.03 -27.06
C SER A 534 -16.67 0.62 -26.48
N ALA A 535 -16.77 -0.42 -27.33
CA ALA A 535 -16.75 -1.82 -26.91
C ALA A 535 -15.61 -2.20 -25.95
N SER A 536 -14.45 -1.57 -26.07
CA SER A 536 -13.24 -1.89 -25.30
C SER A 536 -12.60 -0.69 -24.57
N TYR A 537 -13.20 0.49 -24.65
CA TYR A 537 -12.63 1.71 -24.06
C TYR A 537 -13.64 2.42 -23.17
N ALA A 538 -13.20 2.76 -21.95
CA ALA A 538 -13.93 3.61 -21.03
C ALA A 538 -13.71 5.07 -21.43
N GLY A 539 -14.75 5.88 -21.31
CA GLY A 539 -14.70 7.33 -21.49
C GLY A 539 -14.04 8.02 -20.30
N PRO A 540 -13.68 9.30 -20.46
CA PRO A 540 -13.12 10.08 -19.37
C PRO A 540 -14.13 10.21 -18.21
N VAL A 541 -13.59 10.31 -17.00
CA VAL A 541 -14.40 10.54 -15.81
C VAL A 541 -14.83 12.00 -15.77
N HIS A 542 -16.10 12.24 -15.49
CA HIS A 542 -16.71 13.57 -15.42
C HIS A 542 -17.75 13.65 -14.30
N ASP A 543 -18.25 14.86 -14.02
CA ASP A 543 -19.26 15.09 -13.00
C ASP A 543 -20.60 14.48 -13.42
N ALA A 544 -21.20 13.76 -12.48
CA ALA A 544 -22.56 13.25 -12.56
C ALA A 544 -23.52 14.20 -11.87
N HIS A 545 -24.76 14.26 -12.34
CA HIS A 545 -25.80 15.14 -11.80
C HIS A 545 -27.08 14.39 -11.45
N GLY A 546 -27.30 13.22 -12.05
CA GLY A 546 -28.43 12.34 -11.78
C GLY A 546 -28.11 11.28 -10.73
N VAL A 547 -29.13 10.47 -10.44
CA VAL A 547 -29.03 9.31 -9.55
C VAL A 547 -29.89 8.19 -10.10
N SER A 548 -29.36 6.97 -10.07
CA SER A 548 -30.08 5.74 -10.39
C SER A 548 -30.08 4.84 -9.18
N THR A 549 -31.27 4.49 -8.70
CA THR A 549 -31.49 3.64 -7.54
C THR A 549 -32.26 2.40 -7.94
N ARG A 550 -31.69 1.22 -7.70
CA ARG A 550 -32.38 -0.05 -7.87
C ARG A 550 -32.83 -0.57 -6.52
N ILE A 551 -34.12 -0.87 -6.41
CA ILE A 551 -34.70 -1.48 -5.22
C ILE A 551 -35.14 -2.92 -5.51
N LYS A 552 -35.17 -3.75 -4.48
CA LYS A 552 -35.59 -5.15 -4.54
C LYS A 552 -36.62 -5.43 -3.45
N TYR A 553 -37.72 -6.07 -3.83
CA TYR A 553 -38.81 -6.39 -2.93
C TYR A 553 -38.38 -7.43 -1.89
N ASP A 554 -38.72 -7.18 -0.63
CA ASP A 554 -38.56 -8.11 0.47
C ASP A 554 -39.75 -7.96 1.42
N PRO A 555 -40.62 -8.98 1.55
CA PRO A 555 -41.82 -8.90 2.38
C PRO A 555 -41.52 -8.80 3.88
N ASN A 556 -40.28 -9.08 4.31
CA ASN A 556 -39.89 -9.06 5.72
C ASN A 556 -39.41 -7.68 6.19
N LEU A 557 -39.34 -6.70 5.28
CA LEU A 557 -38.87 -5.35 5.57
C LEU A 557 -40.04 -4.36 5.66
N ASN A 558 -39.82 -3.25 6.35
CA ASN A 558 -40.70 -2.10 6.35
C ASN A 558 -39.89 -0.83 6.07
N PRO A 559 -40.03 -0.17 4.90
CA PRO A 559 -40.88 -0.55 3.77
C PRO A 559 -40.45 -1.90 3.14
N PRO A 560 -41.31 -2.58 2.37
CA PRO A 560 -41.08 -3.96 1.91
C PRO A 560 -40.10 -4.06 0.73
N PHE A 561 -38.99 -3.33 0.81
CA PHE A 561 -37.90 -3.39 -0.15
C PHE A 561 -36.57 -2.97 0.49
N VAL A 562 -35.47 -3.41 -0.13
CA VAL A 562 -34.10 -2.98 0.16
C VAL A 562 -33.56 -2.15 -1.01
N ILE A 563 -32.71 -1.18 -0.72
CA ILE A 563 -31.88 -0.50 -1.72
C ILE A 563 -30.77 -1.47 -2.16
N LEU A 564 -30.94 -2.09 -3.33
CA LEU A 564 -29.97 -3.05 -3.87
C LEU A 564 -28.68 -2.35 -4.34
N THR A 565 -28.82 -1.21 -5.00
CA THR A 565 -27.70 -0.36 -5.37
C THR A 565 -28.21 1.04 -5.70
N SER A 566 -27.38 2.05 -5.42
CA SER A 566 -27.58 3.42 -5.88
C SER A 566 -26.27 3.96 -6.41
N MET A 567 -26.33 4.75 -7.47
CA MET A 567 -25.13 5.29 -8.09
C MET A 567 -25.42 6.63 -8.79
N PRO A 568 -24.44 7.55 -8.88
CA PRO A 568 -24.57 8.72 -9.74
C PRO A 568 -24.70 8.33 -11.21
N GLU A 569 -25.45 9.13 -11.97
CA GLU A 569 -25.56 9.05 -13.43
C GLU A 569 -25.21 10.39 -14.10
#